data_AF-A0A3N4ZGX0-F1
#
_entry.id   AF-A0A3N4ZGX0-F1
#
_cell.length_a   1.000
_cell.length_b   1.000
_cell.length_c   1.000
_cell.angle_alpha   90.00
_cell.angle_beta   90.00
_cell.angle_gamma   90.00
#
_symmetry.space_group_name_H-M   'P 1'
#
loop_
_entity.id
_entity.type
_entity.pdbx_description
1 polymer ?
#
loop_
_entity_poly.entity_id
_entity_poly.type
_entity_poly.pdbx_seq_one_letter_code
_entity_poly.pdbx_strand_id
1 'polypeptide(L)'
;MAQRPWNARFETILRQGLPGLGKDRAPAVDVPMEAYGLDSMGLISIVSSLESAYCVSLAGQVTVPVRTLTAGDLWGIVSASLQSTWDTSRPSPAGRTTLGQAPWIMA
;
A
#
# COMPACT_ATOMS: atom_id res chain seq x y z
N MET A 1 22.58 4.78 10.66
CA MET A 1 21.11 4.86 10.83
C MET A 1 20.47 4.48 9.51
N ALA A 2 19.96 3.26 9.37
CA ALA A 2 19.30 2.84 8.13
C ALA A 2 17.98 3.62 8.01
N GLN A 3 17.93 4.52 7.04
CA GLN A 3 16.75 5.33 6.74
C GLN A 3 15.66 4.35 6.29
N ARG A 4 14.66 4.11 7.15
CA ARG A 4 13.53 3.25 6.80
C ARG A 4 12.67 4.04 5.81
N PRO A 5 12.45 3.54 4.58
CA PRO A 5 11.56 4.22 3.64
C PRO A 5 10.08 4.08 4.04
N TRP A 6 9.75 3.27 5.06
CA TRP A 6 8.38 2.93 5.47
C TRP A 6 7.92 3.57 6.79
N ASN A 7 6.60 3.66 6.94
CA ASN A 7 5.93 4.32 8.06
C ASN A 7 5.89 3.42 9.32
N ALA A 8 5.79 4.03 10.51
CA ALA A 8 5.66 3.28 11.77
C ALA A 8 4.47 2.31 11.79
N ARG A 9 3.35 2.68 11.15
CA ARG A 9 2.15 1.83 11.05
C ARG A 9 2.38 0.56 10.23
N PHE A 10 3.14 0.67 9.13
CA PHE A 10 3.54 -0.49 8.33
C PHE A 10 4.42 -1.43 9.14
N GLU A 11 5.38 -0.88 9.87
CA GLU A 11 6.25 -1.66 10.74
C GLU A 11 5.48 -2.39 11.85
N THR A 12 4.49 -1.74 12.47
CA THR A 12 3.61 -2.40 13.45
C THR A 12 2.89 -3.59 12.85
N ILE A 13 2.33 -3.45 11.64
CA ILE A 13 1.61 -4.53 10.97
C ILE A 13 2.55 -5.69 10.60
N LEU A 14 3.75 -5.40 10.09
CA LEU A 14 4.77 -6.44 9.85
C LEU A 14 5.10 -7.18 11.15
N ARG A 15 5.37 -6.46 12.25
CA ARG A 15 5.69 -7.08 13.55
C ARG A 15 4.55 -7.96 14.09
N GLN A 16 3.30 -7.66 13.76
CA GLN A 16 2.17 -8.53 14.13
C GLN A 16 2.11 -9.80 13.28
N GLY A 17 2.46 -9.72 11.99
CA GLY A 17 2.42 -10.85 11.06
C GLY A 17 3.70 -11.70 11.03
N LEU A 18 4.82 -11.22 11.58
CA LEU A 18 6.12 -11.89 11.60
C LEU A 18 6.51 -12.28 13.03
N PRO A 19 6.11 -13.47 13.51
CA PRO A 19 6.45 -13.93 14.86
C PRO A 19 7.96 -14.14 15.07
N GLY A 20 8.72 -14.42 14.00
CA GLY A 20 10.18 -14.55 14.05
C GLY A 20 10.93 -13.21 14.07
N LEU A 21 10.25 -12.11 13.74
CA LEU A 21 10.79 -10.77 13.87
C LEU A 21 10.65 -10.33 15.33
N GLY A 22 11.57 -10.79 16.18
CA GLY A 22 11.56 -10.49 17.62
C GLY A 22 11.33 -9.00 17.91
N LYS A 23 10.67 -8.68 19.02
CA LYS A 23 10.20 -7.33 19.42
C LYS A 23 11.22 -6.19 19.29
N ASP A 24 12.51 -6.50 19.27
CA ASP A 24 13.61 -5.53 19.22
C ASP A 24 14.29 -5.41 17.85
N ARG A 25 14.02 -6.34 16.92
CA ARG A 25 14.76 -6.43 15.65
C ARG A 25 13.97 -5.81 14.50
N ALA A 26 14.57 -4.83 13.85
CA ALA A 26 14.00 -4.21 12.66
C ALA A 26 14.08 -5.17 11.47
N PRO A 27 13.03 -5.26 10.63
CA PRO A 27 13.13 -6.01 9.39
C PRO A 27 14.11 -5.29 8.47
N ALA A 28 15.11 -6.00 7.96
CA ALA A 28 16.01 -5.46 6.97
C ALA A 28 15.32 -5.36 5.61
N VAL A 29 15.54 -4.25 4.90
CA VAL A 29 14.89 -3.95 3.61
C VAL A 29 15.20 -4.97 2.52
N ASP A 30 16.38 -5.57 2.58
CA ASP A 30 16.92 -6.49 1.57
C ASP A 30 16.76 -7.97 1.97
N VAL A 31 16.24 -8.25 3.16
CA VAL A 31 16.12 -9.62 3.66
C VAL A 31 14.76 -10.19 3.28
N PRO A 32 14.71 -11.38 2.66
CA PRO A 32 13.47 -12.06 2.36
C PRO A 32 12.69 -12.33 3.64
N MET A 33 11.40 -12.01 3.63
CA MET A 33 10.56 -12.14 4.82
C MET A 33 10.37 -13.61 5.25
N GLU A 34 10.58 -14.57 4.35
CA GLU A 34 10.63 -16.01 4.67
C GLU A 34 11.69 -16.30 5.75
N ALA A 35 12.82 -15.58 5.76
CA ALA A 35 13.87 -15.74 6.77
C ALA A 35 13.41 -15.35 8.18
N TYR A 36 12.34 -14.57 8.30
CA TYR A 36 11.70 -14.19 9.57
C TYR A 36 10.46 -15.05 9.89
N GLY A 37 10.21 -16.10 9.11
CA GLY A 37 9.08 -17.01 9.29
C GLY A 37 7.79 -16.57 8.58
N LEU A 38 7.88 -15.70 7.57
CA LEU A 38 6.73 -15.39 6.73
C LEU A 38 6.35 -16.61 5.88
N ASP A 39 5.10 -17.05 6.01
CA ASP A 39 4.47 -18.07 5.16
C ASP A 39 3.38 -17.44 4.28
N SER A 40 2.87 -18.16 3.27
CA SER A 40 1.75 -17.75 2.42
C SER A 40 0.55 -17.24 3.22
N MET A 41 0.18 -17.90 4.32
CA MET A 41 -0.91 -17.45 5.20
C MET A 41 -0.56 -16.17 5.97
N GLY A 42 0.68 -16.05 6.43
CA GLY A 42 1.17 -14.84 7.10
C GLY A 42 1.19 -13.64 6.15
N LEU A 43 1.56 -13.86 4.90
CA LEU A 43 1.52 -12.83 3.85
C LEU A 43 0.10 -12.33 3.61
N ILE A 44 -0.87 -13.24 3.44
CA ILE A 44 -2.29 -12.86 3.25
C ILE A 44 -2.80 -12.05 4.44
N SER A 45 -2.46 -12.44 5.67
CA SER A 45 -2.85 -11.71 6.89
C SER A 45 -2.23 -10.31 6.95
N ILE A 46 -0.95 -10.16 6.61
CA ILE A 46 -0.26 -8.87 6.53
C ILE A 46 -0.90 -7.99 5.45
N VAL A 47 -1.09 -8.53 4.24
CA VAL A 47 -1.70 -7.81 3.11
C VAL A 47 -3.11 -7.34 3.49
N SER A 48 -3.95 -8.22 4.03
CA SER A 48 -5.30 -7.88 4.47
C SER A 48 -5.29 -6.79 5.57
N SER A 49 -4.35 -6.87 6.51
CA SER A 49 -4.20 -5.84 7.55
C SER A 49 -3.74 -4.49 6.98
N LEU A 50 -2.87 -4.50 5.96
CA LEU A 50 -2.45 -3.30 5.25
C LEU A 50 -3.59 -2.69 4.43
N GLU A 51 -4.34 -3.50 3.68
CA GLU A 51 -5.52 -3.07 2.93
C GLU A 51 -6.53 -2.39 3.86
N SER A 52 -6.83 -3.01 5.00
CA SER A 52 -7.74 -2.44 5.99
C SER A 52 -7.19 -1.16 6.65
N ALA A 53 -5.90 -1.13 7.00
CA ALA A 53 -5.30 0.02 7.67
C ALA A 53 -5.16 1.24 6.77
N TYR A 54 -4.88 1.03 5.48
CA TYR A 54 -4.65 2.09 4.49
C TYR A 54 -5.84 2.30 3.54
N CYS A 55 -6.90 1.50 3.66
CA CYS A 55 -8.07 1.51 2.79
C CYS A 55 -7.71 1.41 1.30
N VAL A 56 -6.77 0.51 0.98
CA VAL A 56 -6.27 0.25 -0.39
C VAL A 56 -6.57 -1.18 -0.80
N SER A 57 -6.61 -1.46 -2.11
CA SER A 57 -6.61 -2.83 -2.63
C SER A 57 -5.20 -3.22 -3.09
N LEU A 58 -4.62 -4.17 -2.39
CA LEU A 58 -3.34 -4.83 -2.69
C LEU A 58 -3.56 -6.22 -3.29
N ALA A 59 -4.76 -6.79 -3.12
CA ALA A 59 -5.18 -8.03 -3.72
C ALA A 59 -4.97 -8.00 -5.24
N GLY A 60 -4.04 -8.81 -5.74
CA GLY A 60 -3.67 -8.88 -7.16
C GLY A 60 -2.48 -8.01 -7.56
N GLN A 61 -2.01 -7.09 -6.70
CA GLN A 61 -0.76 -6.34 -6.93
C GLN A 61 0.46 -7.09 -6.38
N VAL A 62 0.26 -7.88 -5.33
CA VAL A 62 1.29 -8.77 -4.78
C VAL A 62 1.38 -10.03 -5.65
N THR A 63 2.11 -9.94 -6.77
CA THR A 63 2.45 -11.08 -7.64
C THR A 63 3.77 -11.73 -7.24
N VAL A 64 4.55 -11.08 -6.37
CA VAL A 64 5.88 -11.54 -5.97
C VAL A 64 5.76 -12.79 -5.08
N PRO A 65 6.54 -13.86 -5.36
CA PRO A 65 6.50 -15.07 -4.56
C PRO A 65 6.99 -14.81 -3.14
N VAL A 66 6.32 -15.39 -2.14
CA VAL A 66 6.58 -15.19 -0.70
C VAL A 66 8.06 -15.37 -0.30
N ARG A 67 8.77 -16.26 -1.00
CA ARG A 67 10.18 -16.58 -0.74
C ARG A 67 11.14 -15.45 -1.06
N THR A 68 10.82 -14.62 -2.06
CA THR A 68 11.66 -13.49 -2.50
C THR A 68 11.12 -12.14 -2.05
N LEU A 69 9.95 -12.13 -1.41
CA LEU A 69 9.30 -10.90 -0.98
C LEU A 69 10.08 -10.29 0.19
N THR A 70 10.58 -9.07 -0.02
CA THR A 70 11.28 -8.29 0.99
C THR A 70 10.38 -7.18 1.54
N ALA A 71 10.72 -6.65 2.71
CA ALA A 71 9.99 -5.52 3.30
C ALA A 71 10.00 -4.28 2.39
N GLY A 72 11.07 -4.08 1.61
CA GLY A 72 11.17 -3.00 0.62
C GLY A 72 10.21 -3.17 -0.54
N ASP A 73 10.10 -4.39 -1.08
CA ASP A 73 9.18 -4.70 -2.18
C ASP A 73 7.72 -4.47 -1.77
N LEU A 74 7.32 -5.01 -0.61
CA LEU A 74 5.96 -4.82 -0.07
C LEU A 74 5.64 -3.33 0.17
N TRP A 75 6.59 -2.56 0.70
CA TRP A 75 6.41 -1.12 0.90
C TRP A 75 6.29 -0.36 -0.43
N GLY A 76 7.04 -0.76 -1.45
CA GLY A 76 6.94 -0.21 -2.81
C GLY A 76 5.53 -0.40 -3.39
N ILE A 77 4.97 -1.60 -3.25
CA ILE A 77 3.62 -1.92 -3.70
C ILE A 77 2.58 -1.06 -2.94
N VAL A 78 2.68 -0.99 -1.60
CA VAL A 78 1.76 -0.17 -0.78
C VAL A 78 1.85 1.30 -1.17
N SER A 79 3.06 1.84 -1.36
CA SER A 79 3.28 3.24 -1.75
C SER A 79 2.74 3.54 -3.15
N ALA A 80 2.83 2.59 -4.08
CA ALA A 80 2.25 2.73 -5.41
C ALA A 80 0.71 2.71 -5.35
N SER A 81 0.11 1.81 -4.57
CA SER A 81 -1.34 1.74 -4.39
C SER A 81 -1.89 2.98 -3.71
N LEU A 82 -1.22 3.46 -2.64
CA LEU A 82 -1.55 4.74 -2.00
C LEU A 82 -1.50 5.90 -2.99
N GLN A 83 -0.59 5.84 -3.97
CA GLN A 83 -0.54 6.84 -5.02
C GLN A 83 -1.72 6.75 -6.00
N SER A 84 -2.14 5.53 -6.34
CA SER A 84 -3.29 5.32 -7.21
C SER A 84 -4.62 5.74 -6.56
N THR A 85 -4.76 5.60 -5.24
CA THR A 85 -6.02 5.93 -4.56
C THR A 85 -6.27 7.43 -4.48
N TRP A 86 -5.21 8.25 -4.39
CA TRP A 86 -5.36 9.71 -4.43
C TRP A 86 -5.70 10.21 -5.83
N ASP A 87 -5.25 9.53 -6.89
CA ASP A 87 -5.64 9.87 -8.27
C ASP A 87 -7.13 9.57 -8.52
N THR A 88 -7.63 8.47 -7.97
CA THR A 88 -9.05 8.08 -8.08
C THR A 88 -9.96 8.95 -7.20
N SER A 89 -9.45 9.45 -6.06
CA SER A 89 -10.18 10.39 -5.20
C SER A 89 -10.10 11.83 -5.68
N ARG A 90 -9.40 12.13 -6.78
CA ARG A 90 -9.53 13.42 -7.43
C ARG A 90 -10.96 13.47 -7.99
N PRO A 91 -11.84 14.34 -7.48
CA PRO A 91 -13.10 14.56 -8.19
C PRO A 91 -12.71 15.00 -9.59
N SER A 92 -13.06 14.19 -10.58
CA SER A 92 -12.95 14.58 -11.98
C SER A 92 -13.54 16.00 -12.11
N PRO A 93 -12.83 16.98 -12.70
CA PRO A 93 -13.46 18.24 -13.08
C PRO A 93 -14.50 18.07 -14.20
N ALA A 94 -14.95 16.85 -14.49
CA ALA A 94 -16.17 16.54 -15.25
C ALA A 94 -17.44 16.85 -14.43
N GLY A 95 -17.43 18.02 -13.81
CA GLY A 95 -18.57 18.73 -13.25
C GLY A 95 -18.58 20.17 -13.78
N ARG A 96 -18.04 20.44 -14.98
CA ARG A 96 -18.53 21.58 -15.77
C ARG A 96 -19.78 21.12 -16.51
N THR A 97 -20.83 20.86 -15.74
CA THR A 97 -22.18 20.76 -16.26
C THR A 97 -22.49 22.08 -16.93
N THR A 98 -22.57 22.04 -18.26
CA THR A 98 -23.46 22.86 -19.06
C THR A 98 -24.78 23.04 -18.31
N LEU A 99 -25.00 24.23 -17.76
CA LEU A 99 -26.34 24.68 -17.38
C LEU A 99 -26.37 26.20 -17.53
N GLY A 100 -27.09 26.65 -18.55
CA GLY A 100 -27.13 28.02 -19.05
C GLY A 100 -26.31 28.17 -20.35
N GLN A 101 -26.63 27.46 -21.42
CA GLN A 101 -27.53 28.01 -22.45
C GLN A 101 -28.05 29.40 -22.06
N ALA A 102 -27.25 30.44 -22.33
CA ALA A 102 -27.77 31.79 -22.52
C ALA A 102 -28.30 31.82 -23.96
N PRO A 103 -29.62 31.92 -24.17
CA PRO A 103 -30.11 32.36 -25.45
C PRO A 103 -30.06 33.91 -25.43
N TRP A 104 -30.03 34.56 -26.61
CA TRP A 104 -30.13 36.03 -26.83
C TRP A 104 -28.81 36.80 -26.52
N ILE A 105 -28.16 37.61 -27.37
CA ILE A 105 -28.60 38.59 -28.39
C ILE A 105 -27.43 38.85 -29.37
N MET A 106 -27.76 38.86 -30.67
CA MET A 106 -27.08 39.67 -31.68
C MET A 106 -27.70 41.07 -31.67
N ALA A 107 -26.87 42.11 -31.61
CA ALA A 107 -27.16 43.44 -32.14
C ALA A 107 -25.84 44.13 -32.46
#